data_AF-L0I7R3-F1
#
_entry.id   AF-L0I7R3-F1
#
_cell.length_a   1.000
_cell.length_b   1.000
_cell.length_c   1.000
_cell.angle_alpha   90.00
_cell.angle_beta   90.00
_cell.angle_gamma   90.00
#
_symmetry.space_group_name_H-M   'P 1'
#
loop_
_entity.id
_entity.type
_entity.pdbx_description
1 polymer ?
#
loop_
_entity_poly.entity_id
_entity_poly.type
_entity_poly.pdbx_seq_one_letter_code
_entity_poly.pdbx_strand_id
1 'polypeptide(L)'
;MNANTPYAGRPGTTQAGHRSADDLDEVTPIQRRALRRDVSRVAAQTRDLLPDEFVVDSDITQGIGGPQLTVAVQPPIGHPVSAGFAPDVSLVEDADTVIDDDECAEVARGLAASAALQVKQAMGTEFTPTAR
;
A
#
# COMPACT_ATOMS: atom_id res chain seq x y z
N MET A 1 26.73 -49.68 -4.66
CA MET A 1 25.80 -49.45 -3.54
C MET A 1 25.13 -48.10 -3.79
N ASN A 2 23.85 -48.12 -4.18
CA ASN A 2 23.11 -46.94 -4.63
C ASN A 2 22.51 -46.20 -3.43
N ALA A 3 22.80 -44.90 -3.32
CA ALA A 3 22.17 -44.02 -2.36
C ALA A 3 20.77 -43.65 -2.86
N ASN A 4 19.73 -44.16 -2.18
CA ASN A 4 18.34 -43.87 -2.47
C ASN A 4 17.82 -42.91 -1.38
N THR A 5 17.95 -41.60 -1.60
CA THR A 5 17.35 -40.57 -0.72
C THR A 5 15.95 -40.23 -1.26
N PRO A 6 14.86 -40.67 -0.61
CA PRO A 6 13.52 -40.69 -1.21
C PRO A 6 12.77 -39.34 -1.18
N TYR A 7 13.47 -38.23 -0.94
CA TYR A 7 12.85 -36.91 -0.72
C TYR A 7 13.45 -35.77 -1.55
N ALA A 8 14.18 -36.07 -2.63
CA ALA A 8 14.49 -35.05 -3.63
C ALA A 8 13.24 -34.83 -4.49
N GLY A 9 12.35 -33.92 -4.03
CA GLY A 9 11.22 -33.44 -4.81
C GLY A 9 11.68 -32.96 -6.20
N ARG A 10 10.85 -33.20 -7.22
CA ARG A 10 11.13 -32.75 -8.59
C ARG A 10 11.43 -31.25 -8.58
N PRO A 11 12.46 -30.77 -9.29
CA PRO A 11 12.61 -29.33 -9.52
C PRO A 11 11.37 -28.89 -10.32
N GLY A 12 10.52 -28.07 -9.69
CA GLY A 12 9.21 -27.66 -10.22
C GLY A 12 7.99 -27.99 -9.35
N THR A 13 8.16 -28.58 -8.16
CA THR A 13 7.03 -28.75 -7.22
C THR A 13 7.05 -27.69 -6.13
N THR A 14 6.31 -26.60 -6.36
CA THR A 14 5.94 -25.61 -5.35
C THR A 14 5.20 -26.31 -4.19
N GLN A 15 5.49 -25.90 -2.95
CA GLN A 15 4.89 -26.42 -1.71
C GLN A 15 3.35 -26.31 -1.72
N ALA A 16 2.67 -27.34 -1.19
CA ALA A 16 1.21 -27.30 -1.02
C ALA A 16 0.83 -26.17 -0.04
N GLY A 17 0.10 -25.17 -0.53
CA GLY A 17 -0.23 -23.93 0.19
C GLY A 17 0.44 -22.67 -0.36
N HIS A 18 1.30 -22.79 -1.38
CA HIS A 18 1.76 -21.68 -2.22
C HIS A 18 1.28 -21.91 -3.65
N ARG A 19 0.61 -20.93 -4.26
CA ARG A 19 0.47 -20.91 -5.72
C ARG A 19 1.86 -20.78 -6.34
N SER A 20 2.07 -21.44 -7.47
CA SER A 20 3.27 -21.23 -8.29
C SER A 20 3.41 -19.75 -8.62
N ALA A 21 4.63 -19.23 -8.66
CA ALA A 21 4.89 -17.84 -9.04
C ALA A 21 4.32 -17.48 -10.43
N ASP A 22 4.07 -18.48 -11.29
CA ASP A 22 3.39 -18.36 -12.58
C ASP A 22 1.89 -17.98 -12.50
N ASP A 23 1.24 -18.13 -11.34
CA ASP A 23 -0.20 -17.83 -11.12
C ASP A 23 -0.42 -16.46 -10.44
N LEU A 24 0.66 -15.75 -10.12
CA LEU A 24 0.61 -14.35 -9.72
C LEU A 24 0.86 -13.54 -10.99
N ASP A 25 -0.03 -12.63 -11.34
CA ASP A 25 0.23 -11.65 -12.39
C ASP A 25 1.56 -10.94 -12.05
N GLU A 26 2.63 -11.38 -12.71
CA GLU A 26 3.98 -10.94 -12.41
C GLU A 26 4.08 -9.50 -12.90
N VAL A 27 3.96 -8.55 -11.96
CA VAL A 27 3.92 -7.13 -12.27
C VAL A 27 5.11 -6.79 -13.15
N THR A 28 4.83 -6.38 -14.39
CA THR A 28 5.89 -6.09 -15.35
C THR A 28 6.73 -4.92 -14.82
N PRO A 29 8.02 -4.82 -15.19
CA PRO A 29 8.85 -3.70 -14.75
C PRO A 29 8.30 -2.33 -15.16
N ILE A 30 7.51 -2.28 -16.25
CA ILE A 30 6.80 -1.08 -16.71
C ILE A 30 5.67 -0.74 -15.74
N GLN A 31 4.80 -1.71 -15.41
CA GLN A 31 3.71 -1.54 -14.45
C GLN A 31 4.24 -1.13 -13.07
N ARG A 32 5.33 -1.74 -12.60
CA ARG A 32 5.96 -1.36 -11.33
C ARG A 32 6.44 0.09 -11.31
N ARG A 33 6.94 0.59 -12.45
CA ARG A 33 7.38 1.98 -12.60
C ARG A 33 6.20 2.94 -12.61
N ALA A 34 5.14 2.62 -13.35
CA ALA A 34 3.91 3.40 -13.37
C ALA A 34 3.28 3.48 -11.97
N LEU A 35 3.18 2.33 -11.30
CA LEU A 35 2.68 2.23 -9.94
C LEU A 35 3.48 3.10 -8.96
N ARG A 36 4.82 3.06 -9.02
CA ARG A 36 5.67 3.91 -8.16
C ARG A 36 5.47 5.40 -8.40
N ARG A 37 5.23 5.80 -9.65
CA ARG A 37 4.91 7.18 -10.01
C ARG A 37 3.56 7.59 -9.42
N ASP A 38 2.55 6.71 -9.51
CA ASP A 38 1.21 6.95 -8.98
C ASP A 38 1.22 7.08 -7.47
N VAL A 39 1.92 6.19 -6.77
CA VAL A 39 2.11 6.26 -5.31
C VAL A 39 2.71 7.61 -4.91
N SER A 40 3.79 8.01 -5.61
CA SER A 40 4.50 9.25 -5.32
C SER A 40 3.59 10.46 -5.54
N ARG A 41 2.70 10.40 -6.53
CA ARG A 41 1.71 11.44 -6.83
C ARG A 41 0.63 11.51 -5.74
N VAL A 42 0.10 10.38 -5.30
CA VAL A 42 -0.85 10.34 -4.15
C VAL A 42 -0.21 10.93 -2.90
N ALA A 43 1.03 10.54 -2.60
CA ALA A 43 1.75 11.05 -1.43
C ALA A 43 1.99 12.57 -1.51
N ALA A 44 2.39 13.08 -2.68
CA ALA A 44 2.57 14.50 -2.92
C ALA A 44 1.25 15.28 -2.77
N GLN A 45 0.17 14.82 -3.40
CA GLN A 45 -1.15 15.44 -3.28
C GLN A 45 -1.67 15.43 -1.83
N THR A 46 -1.43 14.33 -1.10
CA THR A 46 -1.81 14.25 0.31
C THR A 46 -1.04 15.27 1.15
N ARG A 47 0.25 15.44 0.87
CA ARG A 47 1.10 16.45 1.54
C ARG A 47 0.64 17.88 1.24
N ASP A 48 0.20 18.17 0.02
CA ASP A 48 -0.31 19.50 -0.34
C ASP A 48 -1.62 19.87 0.39
N LEU A 49 -2.39 18.87 0.84
CA LEU A 49 -3.63 19.05 1.59
C LEU A 49 -3.41 19.20 3.09
N LEU A 50 -2.20 18.92 3.58
CA LEU A 50 -1.87 18.88 5.00
C LEU A 50 -0.77 19.89 5.34
N PRO A 51 -0.73 20.42 6.57
CA PRO A 51 0.39 21.22 7.02
C PRO A 51 1.70 20.40 7.08
N ASP A 52 2.85 21.08 7.02
CA ASP A 52 4.19 20.47 6.97
C ASP A 52 4.56 19.57 8.17
N GLU A 53 3.80 19.65 9.26
CA GLU A 53 3.96 18.84 10.47
C GLU A 53 3.46 17.39 10.30
N PHE A 54 2.68 17.11 9.24
CA PHE A 54 2.25 15.77 8.90
C PHE A 54 3.30 15.09 8.03
N VAL A 55 3.69 13.87 8.42
CA VAL A 55 4.64 13.05 7.65
C VAL A 55 3.85 12.06 6.82
N VAL A 56 4.10 12.03 5.51
CA VAL A 56 3.48 11.10 4.57
C VAL A 56 4.54 10.10 4.10
N ASP A 57 4.23 8.81 4.20
CA ASP A 57 5.04 7.71 3.69
C ASP A 57 4.19 6.79 2.82
N SER A 58 4.85 6.04 1.94
CA SER A 58 4.16 5.16 1.00
C SER A 58 5.00 3.95 0.65
N ASP A 59 4.35 2.79 0.65
CA ASP A 59 4.97 1.50 0.36
C ASP A 59 4.20 0.73 -0.71
N ILE A 60 4.92 -0.10 -1.46
CA ILE A 60 4.37 -0.99 -2.47
C ILE A 60 4.77 -2.40 -2.09
N THR A 61 3.79 -3.22 -1.75
CA THR A 61 3.97 -4.64 -1.44
C THR A 61 3.36 -5.51 -2.53
N GLN A 62 3.87 -6.73 -2.70
CA GLN A 62 3.31 -7.70 -3.63
C GLN A 62 2.59 -8.77 -2.81
N GLY A 63 1.26 -8.78 -2.90
CA GLY A 63 0.40 -9.72 -2.19
C GLY A 63 0.01 -10.92 -3.05
N ILE A 64 -0.72 -11.85 -2.44
CA ILE A 64 -1.24 -13.07 -3.11
C ILE A 64 -2.26 -12.72 -4.22
N GLY A 65 -2.87 -11.53 -4.17
CA GLY A 65 -3.82 -11.02 -5.16
C GLY A 65 -3.26 -9.93 -6.08
N GLY A 66 -1.94 -9.79 -6.18
CA GLY A 66 -1.30 -8.75 -6.98
C GLY A 66 -0.67 -7.62 -6.15
N PRO A 67 -0.25 -6.52 -6.81
CA PRO A 67 0.39 -5.39 -6.14
C PRO A 67 -0.58 -4.67 -5.20
N GLN A 68 -0.10 -4.39 -3.99
CA GLN A 68 -0.81 -3.63 -2.98
C GLN A 68 -0.03 -2.36 -2.67
N LEU A 69 -0.72 -1.24 -2.82
CA LEU A 69 -0.26 0.06 -2.37
C LEU A 69 -0.65 0.29 -0.94
N THR A 70 0.22 0.89 -0.16
CA THR A 70 -0.13 1.46 1.14
C THR A 70 0.41 2.87 1.23
N VAL A 71 -0.45 3.83 1.59
CA VAL A 71 -0.05 5.19 1.91
C VAL A 71 -0.39 5.46 3.36
N ALA A 72 0.58 5.92 4.13
CA ALA A 72 0.45 6.22 5.54
C ALA A 72 0.72 7.69 5.82
N VAL A 73 -0.09 8.28 6.68
CA VAL A 73 0.08 9.64 7.19
C VAL A 73 0.25 9.56 8.70
N GLN A 74 1.39 10.04 9.18
CA GLN A 74 1.67 10.22 10.59
C GLN A 74 1.35 11.68 10.97
N PRO A 75 0.26 11.92 11.73
CA PRO A 75 0.00 13.22 12.30
C PRO A 75 1.01 13.55 13.43
N PRO A 76 1.22 14.84 13.76
CA PRO A 76 2.09 15.23 14.87
C PRO A 76 1.58 14.74 16.23
N ILE A 77 0.25 14.60 16.36
CA ILE A 77 -0.43 14.11 17.56
C ILE A 77 -1.41 13.02 17.16
N GLY A 78 -1.31 11.86 17.82
CA GLY A 78 -2.19 10.71 17.58
C GLY A 78 -1.52 9.58 16.80
N HIS A 79 -2.35 8.64 16.35
CA HIS A 79 -1.89 7.43 15.68
C HIS A 79 -1.72 7.65 14.16
N PRO A 80 -0.81 6.91 13.51
CA PRO A 80 -0.71 6.92 12.05
C PRO A 80 -2.01 6.39 11.42
N VAL A 81 -2.41 7.01 10.31
CA VAL A 81 -3.53 6.60 9.49
C VAL A 81 -2.98 6.04 8.20
N SER A 82 -3.36 4.81 7.85
CA SER A 82 -2.94 4.16 6.61
C SER A 82 -4.13 3.78 5.74
N ALA A 83 -4.00 3.98 4.44
CA ALA A 83 -4.92 3.46 3.44
C ALA A 83 -4.19 2.44 2.56
N GLY A 84 -4.76 1.24 2.46
CA GLY A 84 -4.34 0.21 1.52
C GLY A 84 -5.23 0.24 0.28
N PHE A 85 -4.64 0.15 -0.91
CA PHE A 85 -5.36 0.07 -2.17
C PHE A 85 -4.69 -0.95 -3.10
N ALA A 86 -5.49 -1.74 -3.81
CA ALA A 86 -5.02 -2.78 -4.71
C ALA A 86 -5.51 -2.49 -6.13
N PRO A 87 -4.72 -1.79 -6.96
CA PRO A 87 -5.09 -1.53 -8.34
C PRO A 87 -5.07 -2.81 -9.16
N ASP A 88 -6.04 -2.94 -10.08
CA ASP A 88 -6.06 -4.04 -11.02
C ASP A 88 -5.09 -3.79 -12.18
N VAL A 89 -3.86 -4.25 -12.01
CA VAL A 89 -2.79 -4.13 -13.01
C VAL A 89 -2.97 -5.05 -14.21
N SER A 90 -3.83 -6.06 -14.13
CA SER A 90 -4.08 -7.01 -15.23
C SER A 90 -4.82 -6.36 -16.39
N LEU A 91 -5.59 -5.31 -16.10
CA LEU A 91 -6.32 -4.51 -17.09
C LEU A 91 -5.43 -3.45 -17.77
N VAL A 92 -4.18 -3.32 -17.32
CA VAL A 92 -3.28 -2.23 -17.69
C VAL A 92 -2.04 -2.80 -18.39
N GLU A 93 -2.20 -3.15 -19.67
CA GLU A 93 -1.10 -3.72 -20.46
C GLU A 93 -0.09 -2.65 -20.92
N ASP A 94 -0.54 -1.42 -21.22
CA ASP A 94 0.28 -0.35 -21.82
C ASP A 94 -0.01 1.07 -21.30
N ALA A 95 -0.76 1.24 -20.19
CA ALA A 95 -1.04 2.59 -19.71
C ALA A 95 0.18 3.18 -18.98
N ASP A 96 0.44 4.46 -19.26
CA ASP A 96 1.49 5.26 -18.61
C ASP A 96 1.14 5.57 -17.13
N THR A 97 -0.09 5.27 -16.73
CA THR A 97 -0.69 5.49 -15.42
C THR A 97 -1.61 4.32 -15.06
N VAL A 98 -1.49 3.77 -13.86
CA VAL A 98 -2.34 2.68 -13.35
C VAL A 98 -3.56 3.24 -12.62
N ILE A 99 -3.39 4.40 -11.99
CA ILE A 99 -4.43 5.09 -11.20
C ILE A 99 -4.70 6.46 -11.84
N ASP A 100 -5.96 6.78 -12.12
CA ASP A 100 -6.34 8.08 -12.70
C ASP A 100 -6.08 9.24 -11.72
N ASP A 101 -5.86 10.46 -12.25
CA ASP A 101 -5.61 11.66 -11.41
C ASP A 101 -6.75 11.94 -10.42
N ASP A 102 -7.99 11.77 -10.85
CA ASP A 102 -9.17 11.98 -10.00
C ASP A 102 -9.22 10.96 -8.85
N GLU A 103 -8.89 9.70 -9.13
CA GLU A 103 -8.82 8.64 -8.12
C GLU A 103 -7.67 8.89 -7.13
N CYS A 104 -6.50 9.30 -7.62
CA CYS A 104 -5.40 9.74 -6.77
C CYS A 104 -5.82 10.88 -5.82
N ALA A 105 -6.52 11.89 -6.35
CA ALA A 105 -6.95 13.05 -5.59
C ALA A 105 -8.02 12.70 -4.55
N GLU A 106 -8.94 11.78 -4.88
CA GLU A 106 -9.95 11.29 -3.94
C GLU A 106 -9.30 10.55 -2.77
N VAL A 107 -8.39 9.61 -3.06
CA VAL A 107 -7.65 8.86 -2.04
C VAL A 107 -6.85 9.81 -1.15
N ALA A 108 -6.13 10.76 -1.74
CA ALA A 108 -5.37 11.76 -1.00
C ALA A 108 -6.25 12.60 -0.07
N ARG A 109 -7.43 13.02 -0.55
CA ARG A 109 -8.39 13.79 0.25
C ARG A 109 -8.99 12.96 1.39
N GLY A 110 -9.36 11.71 1.13
CA GLY A 110 -9.88 10.80 2.15
C GLY A 110 -8.85 10.58 3.26
N LEU A 111 -7.60 10.30 2.88
CA LEU A 111 -6.51 10.07 3.83
C LEU A 111 -6.18 11.32 4.64
N ALA A 112 -6.10 12.49 4.01
CA ALA A 112 -5.89 13.77 4.69
C ALA A 112 -7.02 14.10 5.67
N ALA A 113 -8.27 13.88 5.28
CA ALA A 113 -9.43 14.11 6.14
C ALA A 113 -9.39 13.20 7.38
N SER A 114 -9.05 11.92 7.21
CA SER A 114 -8.88 10.98 8.32
C SER A 114 -7.73 11.37 9.25
N ALA A 115 -6.59 11.81 8.71
CA ALA A 115 -5.46 12.30 9.51
C ALA A 115 -5.82 13.56 10.31
N ALA A 116 -6.52 14.52 9.69
CA ALA A 116 -6.99 15.72 10.38
C ALA A 116 -8.02 15.38 11.48
N LEU A 117 -8.92 14.43 11.22
CA LEU A 117 -9.85 13.93 12.23
C LEU A 117 -9.11 13.27 13.39
N GLN A 118 -8.04 12.52 13.11
CA GLN A 118 -7.21 11.88 14.14
C GLN A 118 -6.56 12.89 15.08
N VAL A 119 -6.04 14.00 14.56
CA VAL A 119 -5.52 15.10 15.39
C VAL A 119 -6.64 15.71 16.23
N LYS A 120 -7.79 16.00 15.63
CA LYS A 120 -8.94 16.57 16.36
C LYS A 120 -9.42 15.67 17.50
N GLN A 121 -9.45 14.35 17.27
CA GLN A 121 -9.81 13.38 18.30
C GLN A 121 -8.73 13.28 19.38
N ALA A 122 -7.45 13.26 19.01
CA ALA A 122 -6.36 13.23 19.97
C ALA A 122 -6.35 14.47 20.87
N MET A 123 -6.59 15.66 20.29
CA MET A 123 -6.72 16.92 21.02
C MET A 123 -7.98 16.97 21.92
N GLY A 124 -9.03 16.25 21.57
CA GLY A 124 -10.23 16.13 22.41
C GLY A 124 -10.08 15.10 23.52
N THR A 125 -9.27 14.06 23.32
CA THR A 125 -9.10 12.92 24.24
C THR A 125 -8.00 13.16 25.27
N GLU A 126 -7.04 14.05 25.00
CA GLU A 126 -6.08 14.55 26.00
C GLU A 126 -6.77 15.31 27.16
N PHE A 127 -8.01 15.75 26.96
CA PHE A 127 -8.93 16.15 28.03
C PHE A 127 -9.83 14.99 28.42
N THR A 128 -9.27 13.83 28.77
CA THR A 128 -10.00 12.92 29.65
C THR A 128 -9.88 13.53 31.05
N PRO A 129 -10.92 14.17 31.62
CA PRO A 129 -10.86 14.52 33.01
C PRO A 129 -10.79 13.20 33.76
N THR A 130 -9.60 12.85 34.25
CA THR A 130 -9.43 11.86 35.30
C THR A 130 -10.04 12.45 36.57
N ALA A 131 -11.36 12.63 36.56
CA ALA A 131 -12.14 13.04 37.71
C ALA A 131 -12.38 11.79 38.55
N ARG A 132 -11.60 11.79 39.64
CA ARG A 132 -11.58 11.02 40.88
C ARG A 132 -12.92 10.45 41.36
#